data_AF-A0AA50CK26-F1
#
_entry.id   AF-A0AA50CK26-F1
#
_cell.length_a   1.000
_cell.length_b   1.000
_cell.length_c   1.000
_cell.angle_alpha   90.00
_cell.angle_beta   90.00
_cell.angle_gamma   90.00
#
_symmetry.space_group_name_H-M   'P 1'
#
loop_
_entity.id
_entity.type
_entity.pdbx_description
1 polymer ?
#
loop_
_entity_poly.entity_id
_entity_poly.type
_entity_poly.pdbx_seq_one_letter_code
_entity_poly.pdbx_strand_id
1 'polypeptide(L)' 'MANDLKFIYAIISFLSMFLVTKEVDGAFAGWIKCKVDEDCPNVFTYSYYKCVNELCEIFLREIPKKPYM' A
#
# COMPACT_ATOMS: atom_id res chain seq x y z
N MET A 1 -12.45 10.60 35.88
CA MET A 1 -12.69 11.73 34.95
C MET A 1 -11.42 12.20 34.26
N ALA A 2 -10.46 12.85 34.94
CA ALA A 2 -9.21 13.32 34.30
C ALA A 2 -8.24 12.17 33.92
N ASN A 3 -8.24 11.07 34.67
CA ASN A 3 -7.39 9.90 34.38
C ASN A 3 -7.87 9.11 33.16
N ASP A 4 -9.18 9.05 32.92
CA ASP A 4 -9.77 8.33 31.80
C ASP A 4 -9.46 9.05 30.47
N LEU A 5 -9.49 10.38 30.48
CA LEU A 5 -9.07 11.23 29.35
C LEU A 5 -7.60 11.05 28.98
N LYS A 6 -6.70 10.92 29.97
CA LYS A 6 -5.28 10.63 29.73
C LYS A 6 -5.07 9.26 29.09
N PHE A 7 -5.85 8.26 29.51
CA PHE A 7 -5.78 6.91 28.95
C PHE A 7 -6.22 6.87 27.49
N ILE A 8 -7.32 7.54 27.15
CA ILE A 8 -7.81 7.65 25.77
C ILE A 8 -6.78 8.38 24.88
N TYR A 9 -6.17 9.46 25.39
CA TYR A 9 -5.16 10.21 24.65
C TYR A 9 -3.91 9.38 24.32
N ALA A 10 -3.46 8.54 25.27
CA ALA A 10 -2.34 7.63 25.06
C ALA A 10 -2.64 6.58 23.99
N ILE A 11 -3.85 6.01 23.98
CA ILE A 11 -4.29 5.03 22.98
C ILE A 11 -4.36 5.65 21.59
N ILE A 12 -4.95 6.85 21.46
CA ILE A 12 -5.04 7.55 20.16
C ILE A 12 -3.65 7.86 19.61
N SER A 13 -2.74 8.31 20.47
CA SER A 13 -1.35 8.61 20.07
C SER A 13 -0.57 7.36 19.65
N PHE A 14 -0.84 6.22 20.29
CA PHE A 14 -0.25 4.95 19.89
C PHE A 14 -0.80 4.52 18.52
N LEU A 15 -2.12 4.50 18.35
CA LEU A 15 -2.78 4.07 17.12
C LEU A 15 -2.46 4.96 15.91
N SER A 16 -2.27 6.27 16.10
CA SER A 16 -1.90 7.18 15.01
C SER A 16 -0.52 6.87 14.42
N MET A 17 0.44 6.41 15.23
CA MET A 17 1.74 5.96 14.73
C MET A 17 1.65 4.71 13.84
N PHE A 18 0.72 3.80 14.12
CA PHE A 18 0.51 2.59 13.30
C PHE A 18 -0.31 2.85 12.03
N LEU A 19 -1.13 3.90 11.99
CA LEU A 19 -1.88 4.27 10.80
C LEU A 19 -0.98 4.75 9.66
N VAL A 20 0.15 5.43 9.98
CA VAL A 20 1.12 5.91 8.98
C VAL A 20 1.78 4.74 8.22
N THR A 21 1.93 3.56 8.84
CA THR A 21 2.60 2.42 8.21
C THR A 21 1.68 1.57 7.33
N LYS A 22 0.37 1.82 7.32
CA LYS A 22 -0.56 1.01 6.53
C LYS A 22 -0.75 1.50 5.08
N GLU A 23 -0.29 2.71 4.76
CA GLU A 23 -0.27 3.20 3.38
C GLU A 23 0.90 2.62 2.56
N VAL A 24 1.88 1.97 3.20
CA VAL A 24 3.16 1.58 2.56
C VAL A 24 3.15 0.22 1.87
N ASP A 25 2.13 -0.62 2.08
CA ASP A 25 2.09 -1.98 1.51
C ASP A 25 1.16 -2.15 0.30
N GLY A 26 0.62 -1.05 -0.26
CA GLY A 26 -0.18 -1.15 -1.48
C GLY A 26 -0.78 0.14 -2.02
N ALA A 27 -0.69 1.27 -1.29
CA ALA A 27 -1.29 2.53 -1.70
C ALA A 27 -0.32 3.45 -2.47
N PHE A 28 0.98 3.17 -2.52
CA PHE A 28 1.93 4.03 -3.24
C PHE A 28 1.77 4.00 -4.77
N ALA A 29 1.15 2.96 -5.32
CA ALA A 29 0.90 2.88 -6.75
C ALA A 29 -0.06 3.97 -7.22
N GLY A 30 -1.26 4.01 -6.64
CA GLY A 30 -2.39 4.76 -7.17
C GLY A 30 -2.25 6.28 -7.10
N TRP A 31 -1.13 6.79 -6.57
CA TRP A 31 -0.84 8.21 -6.42
C TRP A 31 0.35 8.66 -7.27
N ILE A 32 1.10 7.72 -7.87
CA ILE A 32 2.19 8.05 -8.78
C ILE A 32 1.58 8.34 -10.14
N LYS A 33 1.73 9.59 -10.58
CA LYS A 33 1.35 9.98 -11.95
C LYS A 33 2.30 9.34 -12.95
N CYS A 34 1.74 8.78 -14.01
CA CYS A 34 2.49 8.15 -15.10
C CYS A 34 1.92 8.60 -16.45
N LYS A 35 2.74 8.53 -17.50
CA LYS A 35 2.31 8.68 -18.90
C LYS A 35 2.50 7.38 -19.68
N VAL A 36 3.51 6.61 -19.30
CA VAL A 36 3.83 5.29 -19.86
C VAL A 36 4.08 4.30 -18.73
N ASP A 37 3.92 3.01 -19.01
CA ASP A 37 4.13 1.94 -18.03
C ASP A 37 5.54 1.96 -17.40
N GLU A 38 6.54 2.42 -18.16
CA GLU A 38 7.94 2.54 -17.73
C GLU A 38 8.17 3.62 -16.65
N ASP A 39 7.24 4.56 -16.48
CA ASP A 39 7.30 5.59 -15.43
C ASP A 39 7.01 4.98 -14.05
N CYS A 40 6.38 3.81 -13.99
CA CYS A 40 5.99 3.18 -12.74
C CYS A 40 7.14 2.33 -12.16
N PRO A 41 7.45 2.48 -10.86
CA PRO A 41 8.56 1.76 -10.25
C PRO A 41 8.22 0.26 -10.14
N ASN A 42 9.03 -0.59 -10.77
CA ASN A 42 8.83 -2.04 -10.73
C ASN A 42 9.44 -2.64 -9.46
N VAL A 43 8.82 -2.37 -8.31
CA VAL A 43 9.40 -2.66 -6.98
C VAL A 43 9.20 -4.11 -6.51
N PHE A 44 8.33 -4.89 -7.14
CA PHE A 44 7.87 -6.18 -6.60
C PHE A 44 8.04 -7.34 -7.59
N THR A 45 8.55 -8.47 -7.10
CA THR A 45 8.79 -9.68 -7.91
C THR A 45 7.49 -10.37 -8.36
N TYR A 46 6.41 -10.22 -7.59
CA TYR A 46 5.12 -10.90 -7.80
C TYR A 46 3.99 -9.98 -8.31
N SER A 47 4.28 -8.70 -8.44
CA SER A 47 3.37 -7.75 -9.08
C SER A 47 4.13 -6.98 -10.16
N TYR A 48 3.40 -6.23 -10.94
CA TYR A 48 3.92 -5.25 -11.87
C TYR A 48 2.98 -4.05 -11.83
N TYR A 49 3.52 -2.88 -12.11
CA TYR A 49 2.74 -1.66 -12.19
C TYR A 49 2.41 -1.38 -13.65
N LYS A 50 1.20 -0.91 -13.92
CA LYS A 50 0.80 -0.38 -15.23
C LYS A 50 0.25 1.02 -15.07
N CYS A 51 0.45 1.83 -16.09
CA CYS A 51 -0.14 3.14 -16.16
C CYS A 51 -1.58 3.04 -16.64
N VAL A 52 -2.52 3.26 -15.73
CA VAL A 52 -3.96 3.24 -16.00
C VAL A 52 -4.54 4.56 -15.54
N ASN A 53 -5.20 5.28 -16.44
CA ASN A 53 -5.78 6.60 -16.17
C ASN A 53 -4.75 7.60 -15.58
N GLU A 54 -3.54 7.63 -16.15
CA GLU A 54 -2.43 8.49 -15.70
C GLU A 54 -1.93 8.20 -14.27
N LEU A 55 -2.31 7.05 -13.70
CA LEU A 55 -1.89 6.60 -12.36
C LEU A 55 -1.29 5.19 -12.44
N CYS A 56 -0.28 4.92 -11.63
CA CYS A 56 0.30 3.59 -11.54
C CYS A 56 -0.65 2.66 -10.77
N GLU A 57 -1.20 1.64 -11.42
CA GLU A 57 -2.00 0.61 -10.74
C GLU A 57 -1.18 -0.67 -10.56
N ILE A 58 -1.37 -1.36 -9.42
CA ILE A 58 -0.69 -2.64 -9.13
C ILE A 58 -1.49 -3.78 -9.73
N PHE A 59 -0.82 -4.59 -10.55
CA PHE A 59 -1.35 -5.85 -11.05
C PHE A 59 -0.54 -7.00 -10.47
N LEU A 60 -1.22 -7.98 -9.89
CA LEU A 60 -0.58 -9.24 -9.49
C LEU A 60 -0.21 -10.03 -10.74
N ARG A 61 1.01 -10.53 -10.82
CA ARG A 61 1.31 -11.60 -11.79
C ARG A 61 0.53 -12.82 -11.34
N GLU A 62 -0.27 -13.39 -12.23
CA GLU A 62 -0.80 -14.73 -12.02
C GLU A 62 0.40 -15.67 -11.85
N ILE A 63 0.68 -16.06 -10.61
CA ILE A 63 1.62 -17.15 -10.35
C ILE A 63 0.94 -18.37 -10.96
N PRO A 64 1.56 -19.07 -11.94
CA PRO A 64 1.00 -20.32 -12.42
C PRO A 64 0.81 -21.22 -11.20
N LYS A 65 -0.44 -21.56 -10.87
CA LYS A 65 -0.73 -22.57 -9.86
C LYS A 65 0.06 -23.81 -10.27
N LYS A 66 1.14 -24.13 -9.57
CA LYS A 66 1.80 -25.43 -9.76
C LYS A 66 0.71 -26.47 -9.52
N PRO A 67 0.39 -27.34 -10.50
CA PRO A 67 -0.47 -28.46 -10.23
C PRO A 67 0.23 -29.28 -9.15
N TYR A 68 -0.41 -29.44 -8.00
CA TYR A 68 0.01 -30.42 -7.00
C TYR A 68 -0.05 -31.77 -7.71
N MET A 69 1.12 -32.35 -7.96
CA MET A 69 1.31 -33.69 -8.49
C MET A 69 1.33 -34.68 -7.32
#